data_AF-A0LUV0-F1
#
_entry.id   AF-A0LUV0-F1
#
_cell.length_a   1.000
_cell.length_b   1.000
_cell.length_c   1.000
_cell.angle_alpha   90.00
_cell.angle_beta   90.00
_cell.angle_gamma   90.00
#
_symmetry.space_group_name_H-M   'P 1'
#
loop_
_entity.id
_entity.type
_entity.pdbx_description
1 polymer ?
#
loop_
_entity_poly.entity_id
_entity_poly.type
_entity_poly.pdbx_seq_one_letter_code
_entity_poly.pdbx_strand_id
1 'polypeptide(L)'
;MRETCGMAEGQPDFWRALGLLRLDRQAGLTELDKLLRAGSVPPLPDGEFTIRLVALTVGYGLDPVLEALAGWLFPWQGLRFSASTGRGHTIAKAGAVGLLRLFAPHHPSIDEGPGRVGIAPFTATIGPSLLVPGREVLRLDYRSAPENRLWPFRDLVDEVVDIGERLLGQALVTSRGRIRRIGWFTLQQRAAG
;
A
#
# COMPACT_ATOMS: atom_id res chain seq x y z
N MET A 1 14.60 -13.09 38.06
CA MET A 1 14.66 -11.84 37.29
C MET A 1 13.71 -12.03 36.12
N ARG A 2 12.55 -11.35 36.13
CA ARG A 2 11.52 -11.50 35.08
C ARG A 2 11.90 -10.61 33.91
N GLU A 3 12.34 -11.21 32.82
CA GLU A 3 12.43 -10.51 31.53
C GLU A 3 11.00 -10.42 30.98
N THR A 4 10.44 -9.21 31.00
CA THR A 4 9.21 -8.89 30.30
C THR A 4 9.49 -8.97 28.81
N CYS A 5 9.06 -10.08 28.20
CA CYS A 5 8.87 -10.20 26.76
C CYS A 5 7.90 -9.08 26.33
N GLY A 6 8.44 -8.04 25.71
CA GLY A 6 7.64 -7.01 25.04
C GLY A 6 6.95 -7.64 23.84
N MET A 7 5.78 -8.24 24.07
CA MET A 7 4.83 -8.53 23.01
C MET A 7 4.49 -7.19 22.35
N ALA A 8 4.92 -7.00 21.10
CA ALA A 8 4.52 -5.86 20.30
C ALA A 8 2.98 -5.80 20.27
N GLU A 9 2.41 -4.77 20.91
CA GLU A 9 0.96 -4.62 21.12
C GLU A 9 0.13 -4.56 19.82
N GLY A 10 0.76 -4.44 18.64
CA GLY A 10 0.07 -4.30 17.35
C GLY A 10 -0.51 -5.58 16.73
N GLN A 11 -0.06 -6.78 17.13
CA GLN A 11 -0.46 -8.03 16.46
C GLN A 11 -1.92 -8.47 16.74
N PRO A 12 -2.39 -8.55 18.01
CA PRO A 12 -3.79 -8.93 18.27
C PRO A 12 -4.78 -7.92 17.69
N ASP A 13 -4.40 -6.64 17.69
CA ASP A 13 -5.24 -5.54 17.19
C ASP A 13 -5.42 -5.61 15.67
N PHE A 14 -4.38 -5.99 14.91
CA PHE A 14 -4.51 -6.21 13.47
C PHE A 14 -5.45 -7.37 13.14
N TRP A 15 -5.32 -8.52 13.82
CA TRP A 15 -6.22 -9.66 13.59
C TRP A 15 -7.66 -9.35 14.02
N ARG A 16 -7.83 -8.56 15.08
CA ARG A 16 -9.14 -8.03 15.49
C ARG A 16 -9.74 -7.15 14.40
N ALA A 17 -8.96 -6.25 13.80
CA ALA A 17 -9.41 -5.41 12.70
C ALA A 17 -9.88 -6.26 11.51
N LEU A 18 -9.13 -7.30 11.14
CA LEU A 18 -9.52 -8.23 10.07
C LEU A 18 -10.80 -9.01 10.39
N GLY A 19 -10.94 -9.48 11.64
CA GLY A 19 -12.17 -10.15 12.09
C GLY A 19 -13.37 -9.22 12.00
N LEU A 20 -13.21 -7.98 12.47
CA LEU A 20 -14.25 -6.96 12.41
C LEU A 20 -14.60 -6.57 10.97
N LEU A 21 -13.64 -6.45 10.06
CA LEU A 21 -13.96 -6.15 8.64
C LEU A 21 -15.01 -7.10 8.04
N ARG A 22 -15.07 -8.36 8.52
CA ARG A 22 -16.04 -9.36 8.07
C ARG A 22 -17.37 -9.31 8.83
N LEU A 23 -17.36 -8.94 10.11
CA LEU A 23 -18.52 -8.96 11.01
C LEU A 23 -19.22 -7.61 11.12
N ASP A 24 -18.42 -6.55 11.23
CA ASP A 24 -18.81 -5.14 11.30
C ASP A 24 -17.73 -4.31 10.58
N ARG A 25 -18.01 -4.03 9.31
CA ARG A 25 -17.08 -3.35 8.43
C ARG A 25 -16.64 -1.98 8.95
N GLN A 26 -17.57 -1.19 9.50
CA GLN A 26 -17.27 0.14 10.01
C GLN A 26 -16.36 0.06 11.23
N ALA A 27 -16.61 -0.89 12.13
CA ALA A 27 -15.73 -1.17 13.25
C ALA A 27 -14.34 -1.62 12.78
N GLY A 28 -14.27 -2.51 11.79
CA GLY A 28 -13.00 -2.99 11.22
C GLY A 28 -12.16 -1.86 10.61
N LEU A 29 -12.78 -0.98 9.82
CA LEU A 29 -12.09 0.20 9.28
C LEU A 29 -11.64 1.17 10.38
N THR A 30 -12.45 1.32 11.43
CA THR A 30 -12.09 2.15 12.59
C THR A 30 -10.88 1.58 13.33
N GLU A 31 -10.78 0.25 13.49
CA GLU A 31 -9.60 -0.39 14.08
C GLU A 31 -8.34 -0.22 13.20
N LEU A 32 -8.47 -0.30 11.87
CA LEU A 32 -7.34 0.01 10.97
C LEU A 32 -6.87 1.47 11.10
N ASP A 33 -7.81 2.41 11.25
CA ASP A 33 -7.48 3.81 11.51
C ASP A 33 -6.74 4.00 12.85
N LYS A 34 -7.10 3.24 13.90
CA LYS A 34 -6.38 3.25 15.18
C LYS A 34 -4.96 2.71 15.02
N LEU A 35 -4.80 1.59 14.32
CA LEU A 35 -3.50 0.99 14.04
C LEU A 35 -2.60 1.95 13.26
N LEU A 36 -3.13 2.64 12.25
CA LEU A 36 -2.36 3.64 11.51
C LEU A 36 -1.90 4.81 12.38
N ARG A 37 -2.76 5.27 13.30
CA ARG A 37 -2.42 6.35 14.24
C ARG A 37 -1.38 5.93 15.28
N ALA A 38 -1.43 4.66 15.71
CA ALA A 38 -0.57 4.10 16.75
C ALA A 38 0.76 3.53 16.23
N GLY A 39 0.83 3.13 14.95
CA GLY A 39 2.05 2.57 14.36
C GLY A 39 3.24 3.52 14.46
N SER A 40 4.46 3.06 14.19
CA SER A 40 5.66 3.90 14.10
C SER A 40 5.95 4.27 12.64
N VAL A 41 6.82 5.26 12.42
CA VAL A 41 7.32 5.55 11.08
C VAL A 41 8.37 4.49 10.74
N PRO A 42 8.18 3.68 9.67
CA PRO A 42 9.21 2.73 9.28
C PRO A 42 10.44 3.49 8.78
N PRO A 43 11.65 2.93 8.95
CA PRO A 43 12.81 3.41 8.18
C PRO A 43 12.54 3.28 6.69
N LEU A 44 13.32 3.98 5.85
CA LEU A 44 13.23 3.80 4.40
C LEU A 44 13.45 2.32 4.05
N PRO A 45 12.44 1.63 3.51
CA PRO A 45 12.55 0.20 3.23
C PRO A 45 13.48 -0.03 2.04
N ASP A 46 14.08 -1.22 2.00
CA ASP A 46 14.93 -1.66 0.91
C ASP A 46 14.57 -3.08 0.48
N GLY A 47 14.65 -3.34 -0.82
CA GLY A 47 14.35 -4.64 -1.40
C GLY A 47 12.87 -4.86 -1.72
N GLU A 48 12.46 -6.13 -1.79
CA GLU A 48 11.15 -6.54 -2.30
C GLU A 48 10.13 -6.77 -1.18
N PHE A 49 8.92 -6.29 -1.38
CA PHE A 49 7.79 -6.46 -0.49
C PHE A 49 6.60 -7.09 -1.22
N THR A 50 5.95 -8.05 -0.58
CA THR A 50 4.65 -8.56 -1.02
C THR A 50 3.56 -7.62 -0.55
N ILE A 51 2.68 -7.23 -1.46
CA ILE A 51 1.50 -6.42 -1.14
C ILE A 51 0.28 -7.32 -0.98
N ARG A 52 -0.55 -7.05 0.04
CA ARG A 52 -1.86 -7.68 0.20
C ARG A 52 -2.90 -6.61 0.45
N LEU A 53 -3.95 -6.62 -0.38
CA LEU A 53 -5.13 -5.78 -0.15
C LEU A 53 -5.84 -6.25 1.12
N VAL A 54 -6.16 -5.32 2.01
CA VAL A 54 -6.88 -5.57 3.26
C VAL A 54 -8.36 -5.21 3.12
N ALA A 55 -8.66 -4.03 2.57
CA ALA A 55 -10.03 -3.55 2.39
C ALA A 55 -10.08 -2.42 1.34
N LEU A 56 -11.19 -2.27 0.62
CA LEU A 56 -11.46 -1.09 -0.24
C LEU A 56 -12.40 -0.11 0.47
N THR A 57 -12.29 1.20 0.22
CA THR A 57 -13.16 2.20 0.90
C THR A 57 -14.07 2.95 -0.06
N VAL A 58 -14.25 2.42 -1.27
CA VAL A 58 -14.97 3.07 -2.37
C VAL A 58 -16.32 2.44 -2.70
N GLY A 59 -16.58 1.19 -2.29
CA GLY A 59 -17.87 0.55 -2.52
C GLY A 59 -18.88 0.97 -1.45
N TYR A 60 -20.00 1.53 -1.90
CA TYR A 60 -21.18 1.76 -1.05
C TYR A 60 -21.85 0.42 -0.65
N GLY A 61 -21.15 -0.45 0.08
CA GLY A 61 -21.65 -1.78 0.49
C GLY A 61 -21.41 -2.92 -0.51
N LEU A 62 -20.77 -2.66 -1.66
CA LEU A 62 -20.35 -3.68 -2.63
C LEU A 62 -18.89 -4.13 -2.45
N ASP A 63 -18.28 -3.74 -1.34
CA ASP A 63 -16.84 -3.94 -1.08
C ASP A 63 -16.40 -5.41 -1.19
N PRO A 64 -17.13 -6.43 -0.71
CA PRO A 64 -16.66 -7.82 -0.83
C PRO A 64 -16.57 -8.31 -2.28
N VAL A 65 -17.49 -7.86 -3.14
CA VAL A 65 -17.49 -8.20 -4.58
C VAL A 65 -16.38 -7.42 -5.29
N LEU A 66 -16.20 -6.14 -4.96
CA LEU A 66 -15.12 -5.32 -5.50
C LEU A 66 -13.75 -5.77 -5.01
N GLU A 67 -13.62 -6.31 -3.80
CA GLU A 67 -12.38 -6.87 -3.25
C GLU A 67 -12.03 -8.20 -3.92
N ALA A 68 -13.01 -9.08 -4.15
CA ALA A 68 -12.82 -10.31 -4.93
C ALA A 68 -12.42 -10.00 -6.38
N LEU A 69 -13.08 -9.01 -6.99
CA LEU A 69 -12.72 -8.52 -8.32
C LEU A 69 -11.37 -7.82 -8.32
N ALA A 70 -11.04 -7.04 -7.30
CA ALA A 70 -9.76 -6.34 -7.17
C ALA A 70 -8.59 -7.32 -7.05
N GLY A 71 -8.74 -8.43 -6.31
CA GLY A 71 -7.72 -9.48 -6.27
C GLY A 71 -7.45 -10.14 -7.62
N TRP A 72 -8.42 -10.10 -8.54
CA TRP A 72 -8.30 -10.60 -9.91
C TRP A 72 -7.86 -9.51 -10.91
N LEU A 73 -8.29 -8.26 -10.70
CA LEU A 73 -8.09 -7.10 -11.58
C LEU A 73 -6.82 -6.31 -11.27
N PHE A 74 -6.27 -6.41 -10.06
CA PHE A 74 -5.01 -5.78 -9.68
C PHE A 74 -3.90 -6.84 -9.70
N PRO A 75 -3.18 -7.00 -10.84
CA PRO A 75 -2.12 -7.99 -11.02
C PRO A 75 -0.83 -7.64 -10.27
N TRP A 76 -0.93 -6.80 -9.24
CA TRP A 76 0.16 -6.30 -8.43
C TRP A 76 0.62 -7.42 -7.49
N GLN A 77 1.87 -7.82 -7.63
CA GLN A 77 2.50 -8.86 -6.82
C GLN A 77 3.23 -8.29 -5.62
N GLY A 78 3.72 -7.06 -5.73
CA GLY A 78 4.56 -6.47 -4.71
C GLY A 78 5.06 -5.07 -5.06
N LEU A 79 5.98 -4.58 -4.23
CA LEU A 79 6.72 -3.34 -4.42
C LEU A 79 8.21 -3.63 -4.29
N ARG A 80 9.05 -2.94 -5.06
CA ARG A 80 10.50 -2.93 -4.85
C ARG A 80 10.92 -1.54 -4.43
N PHE A 81 11.71 -1.47 -3.37
CA PHE A 81 12.24 -0.23 -2.82
C PHE A 81 13.76 -0.20 -2.97
N SER A 82 14.28 1.01 -3.12
CA SER A 82 15.70 1.32 -3.07
C SER A 82 15.91 2.44 -2.05
N ALA A 83 16.35 2.07 -0.84
CA ALA A 83 16.59 3.03 0.24
C ALA A 83 17.66 4.07 -0.14
N SER A 84 18.65 3.66 -0.94
CA SER A 84 19.76 4.53 -1.39
C SER A 84 19.30 5.70 -2.26
N THR A 85 18.19 5.55 -2.98
CA THR A 85 17.67 6.57 -3.91
C THR A 85 16.34 7.17 -3.46
N GLY A 86 15.73 6.62 -2.40
CA GLY A 86 14.37 7.00 -1.99
C GLY A 86 13.33 6.73 -3.09
N ARG A 87 13.57 5.75 -3.96
CA ARG A 87 12.68 5.40 -5.07
C ARG A 87 12.22 3.97 -4.97
N GLY A 88 11.13 3.67 -5.67
CA GLY A 88 10.65 2.32 -5.86
C GLY A 88 9.67 2.21 -7.01
N HIS A 89 9.15 1.01 -7.20
CA HIS A 89 8.15 0.72 -8.23
C HIS A 89 7.29 -0.48 -7.84
N THR A 90 6.11 -0.58 -8.45
CA THR A 90 5.19 -1.70 -8.28
C THR A 90 5.62 -2.87 -9.16
N ILE A 91 5.64 -4.07 -8.61
CA ILE A 91 5.87 -5.30 -9.36
C ILE A 91 4.52 -5.89 -9.74
N ALA A 92 4.31 -6.17 -11.02
CA ALA A 92 3.11 -6.78 -11.56
C ALA A 92 3.42 -8.06 -12.37
N LYS A 93 2.39 -8.85 -12.67
CA LYS A 93 2.49 -9.94 -13.66
C LYS A 93 2.78 -9.37 -15.05
N ALA A 94 3.66 -9.99 -15.83
CA ALA A 94 4.01 -9.55 -17.19
C ALA A 94 2.77 -9.37 -18.11
N GLY A 95 1.76 -10.25 -18.00
CA GLY A 95 0.52 -10.14 -18.78
C GLY A 95 -0.29 -8.86 -18.51
N ALA A 96 -0.11 -8.24 -17.33
CA ALA A 96 -0.74 -6.96 -16.98
C ALA A 96 -0.24 -5.79 -17.82
N VAL A 97 1.01 -5.87 -18.29
CA VAL A 97 1.66 -4.83 -19.08
C VAL A 97 0.98 -4.68 -20.43
N GLY A 98 0.46 -5.77 -20.99
CA GLY A 98 -0.32 -5.70 -22.23
C GLY A 98 -1.52 -4.77 -22.07
N LEU A 99 -2.28 -4.93 -20.99
CA LEU A 99 -3.41 -4.07 -20.69
C LEU A 99 -2.97 -2.64 -20.37
N LEU A 100 -1.90 -2.46 -19.57
CA LEU A 100 -1.35 -1.14 -19.26
C LEU A 100 -0.91 -0.39 -20.53
N ARG A 101 -0.24 -1.08 -21.47
CA ARG A 101 0.25 -0.49 -22.73
C ARG A 101 -0.88 -0.07 -23.67
N LEU A 102 -2.07 -0.68 -23.58
CA LEU A 102 -3.23 -0.22 -24.35
C LEU A 102 -3.69 1.18 -23.94
N PHE A 103 -3.56 1.53 -22.65
CA PHE A 103 -3.95 2.83 -22.13
C PHE A 103 -2.76 3.81 -22.03
N ALA A 104 -1.57 3.30 -21.72
CA ALA A 104 -0.32 4.05 -21.57
C ALA A 104 0.82 3.38 -22.37
N PRO A 105 0.86 3.56 -23.71
CA PRO A 105 1.82 2.86 -24.57
C PRO A 105 3.29 3.18 -24.27
N HIS A 106 3.57 4.34 -23.68
CA HIS A 106 4.91 4.80 -23.32
C HIS A 106 5.26 4.63 -21.84
N HIS A 107 4.44 3.90 -21.06
CA HIS A 107 4.77 3.65 -19.66
C HIS A 107 6.06 2.81 -19.58
N PRO A 108 7.11 3.28 -18.87
CA PRO A 108 8.32 2.50 -18.70
C PRO A 108 8.00 1.20 -17.96
N SER A 109 8.68 0.14 -18.36
CA SER A 109 8.60 -1.17 -17.73
C SER A 109 10.00 -1.67 -17.42
N ILE A 110 10.22 -2.13 -16.19
CA ILE A 110 11.49 -2.71 -15.73
C ILE A 110 11.34 -4.22 -15.74
N ASP A 111 12.32 -4.95 -16.28
CA ASP A 111 12.32 -6.42 -16.17
C ASP A 111 12.65 -6.83 -14.74
N GLU A 112 11.74 -7.56 -14.10
CA GLU A 112 11.84 -8.04 -12.71
C GLU A 112 12.07 -9.57 -12.65
N GLY A 113 12.45 -10.16 -13.79
CA GLY A 113 12.65 -11.59 -13.97
C GLY A 113 11.41 -12.29 -14.53
N PRO A 114 11.47 -13.64 -14.62
CA PRO A 114 10.50 -14.44 -15.37
C PRO A 114 9.04 -14.16 -14.97
N GLY A 115 8.26 -13.61 -15.90
CA GLY A 115 6.83 -13.33 -15.72
C GLY A 115 6.50 -12.13 -14.84
N ARG A 116 7.47 -11.29 -14.49
CA ARG A 116 7.34 -10.14 -13.59
C ARG A 116 7.84 -8.87 -14.25
N VAL A 117 7.25 -7.74 -13.88
CA VAL A 117 7.59 -6.44 -14.45
C VAL A 117 7.40 -5.33 -13.44
N GLY A 118 8.32 -4.39 -13.40
CA GLY A 118 8.24 -3.16 -12.64
C GLY A 118 7.48 -2.09 -13.41
N ILE A 119 6.48 -1.48 -12.78
CA ILE A 119 5.64 -0.41 -13.30
C ILE A 119 5.34 0.61 -12.19
N ALA A 120 4.67 1.71 -12.52
CA ALA A 120 4.25 2.75 -11.58
C ALA A 120 5.36 3.17 -10.59
N PRO A 121 6.44 3.80 -11.07
CA PRO A 121 7.50 4.30 -10.20
C PRO A 121 6.96 5.31 -9.18
N PHE A 122 7.56 5.35 -7.99
CA PHE A 122 7.21 6.28 -6.92
C PHE A 122 8.46 6.77 -6.18
N THR A 123 8.30 7.89 -5.48
CA THR A 123 9.30 8.40 -4.53
C THR A 123 8.85 8.07 -3.11
N ALA A 124 9.73 7.45 -2.33
CA ALA A 124 9.52 7.09 -0.94
C ALA A 124 10.13 8.17 -0.03
N THR A 125 9.31 8.85 0.77
CA THR A 125 9.77 9.89 1.71
C THR A 125 9.06 9.79 3.05
N ILE A 126 9.78 10.06 4.14
CA ILE A 126 9.15 10.29 5.44
C ILE A 126 8.59 11.72 5.45
N GLY A 127 7.36 11.88 5.94
CA GLY A 127 6.79 13.20 6.14
C GLY A 127 5.37 13.17 6.70
N PRO A 128 4.69 14.32 6.75
CA PRO A 128 3.38 14.43 7.35
C PRO A 128 2.34 13.65 6.54
N SER A 129 1.44 12.97 7.25
CA SER A 129 0.23 12.37 6.69
C SER A 129 -0.70 13.45 6.14
N LEU A 130 -1.28 13.15 4.99
CA LEU A 130 -2.27 13.93 4.27
C LEU A 130 -3.67 13.80 4.87
N LEU A 131 -3.95 12.73 5.62
CA LEU A 131 -5.26 12.50 6.27
C LEU A 131 -5.23 12.60 7.79
N VAL A 132 -4.08 12.39 8.43
CA VAL A 132 -3.95 12.38 9.89
C VAL A 132 -3.08 13.55 10.35
N PRO A 133 -3.68 14.64 10.86
CA PRO A 133 -2.92 15.79 11.33
C PRO A 133 -1.90 15.44 12.42
N GLY A 134 -0.70 16.02 12.33
CA GLY A 134 0.36 15.84 13.32
C GLY A 134 1.06 14.47 13.29
N ARG A 135 0.76 13.63 12.30
CA ARG A 135 1.30 12.28 12.18
C ARG A 135 2.33 12.21 11.05
N GLU A 136 3.49 11.63 11.33
CA GLU A 136 4.46 11.24 10.31
C GLU A 136 4.21 9.81 9.82
N VAL A 137 4.45 9.60 8.53
CA VAL A 137 4.28 8.33 7.80
C VAL A 137 5.35 8.23 6.70
N LEU A 138 5.62 7.01 6.24
CA LEU A 138 6.32 6.79 4.98
C LEU A 138 5.33 7.00 3.83
N ARG A 139 5.59 7.98 2.96
CA ARG A 139 4.77 8.29 1.79
C ARG A 139 5.38 7.72 0.54
N LEU A 140 4.56 7.03 -0.25
CA LEU A 140 4.89 6.57 -1.60
C LEU A 140 4.17 7.49 -2.58
N ASP A 141 4.89 8.48 -3.11
CA ASP A 141 4.31 9.50 -3.98
C ASP A 141 4.48 9.09 -5.45
N TYR A 142 3.42 8.54 -6.05
CA TYR A 142 3.38 8.17 -7.46
C TYR A 142 3.24 9.39 -8.37
N ARG A 143 2.76 10.52 -7.86
CA ARG A 143 2.56 11.77 -8.61
C ARG A 143 3.88 12.44 -8.95
N SER A 144 4.93 12.11 -8.20
CA SER A 144 6.30 12.61 -8.42
C SER A 144 6.93 12.11 -9.71
N ALA A 145 6.41 11.01 -10.28
CA ALA A 145 6.92 10.39 -11.49
C ALA A 145 6.17 10.92 -12.74
N PRO A 146 6.84 11.62 -13.68
CA PRO A 146 6.22 12.13 -14.90
C PRO A 146 5.59 11.07 -15.81
N GLU A 147 5.94 9.81 -15.62
CA GLU A 147 5.47 8.66 -16.37
C GLU A 147 4.10 8.16 -15.90
N ASN A 148 3.73 8.46 -14.65
CA ASN A 148 2.43 8.14 -14.07
C ASN A 148 1.34 9.13 -14.52
N ARG A 149 1.10 9.21 -15.84
CA ARG A 149 0.18 10.21 -16.43
C ARG A 149 -1.29 9.85 -16.34
N LEU A 150 -1.60 8.57 -16.11
CA LEU A 150 -2.95 8.06 -16.08
C LEU A 150 -3.48 7.91 -14.66
N TRP A 151 -4.79 8.08 -14.54
CA TRP A 151 -5.51 7.71 -13.34
C TRP A 151 -5.47 6.17 -13.18
N PRO A 152 -5.26 5.63 -11.96
CA PRO A 152 -5.16 6.35 -10.68
C PRO A 152 -3.76 6.86 -10.33
N PHE A 153 -2.67 6.35 -10.93
CA PHE A 153 -1.29 6.62 -10.49
C PHE A 153 -0.92 8.11 -10.45
N ARG A 154 -1.46 8.93 -11.36
CA ARG A 154 -1.23 10.38 -11.38
C ARG A 154 -1.66 11.09 -10.10
N ASP A 155 -2.65 10.55 -9.42
CA ASP A 155 -3.31 11.18 -8.28
C ASP A 155 -3.15 10.35 -6.99
N LEU A 156 -2.36 9.28 -7.03
CA LEU A 156 -2.19 8.29 -5.98
C LEU A 156 -1.01 8.64 -5.05
N VAL A 157 -1.26 8.55 -3.75
CA VAL A 157 -0.24 8.55 -2.70
C VAL A 157 -0.58 7.43 -1.74
N ASP A 158 0.38 6.58 -1.43
CA ASP A 158 0.23 5.65 -0.32
C ASP A 158 0.90 6.20 0.93
N GLU A 159 0.31 5.94 2.09
CA GLU A 159 0.91 6.24 3.39
C GLU A 159 1.06 4.97 4.20
N VAL A 160 2.25 4.75 4.74
CA VAL A 160 2.65 3.49 5.37
C VAL A 160 3.21 3.75 6.76
N VAL A 161 2.79 2.93 7.71
CA VAL A 161 3.34 2.85 9.07
C VAL A 161 3.79 1.44 9.39
N ASP A 162 4.69 1.30 10.35
CA ASP A 162 5.06 0.02 10.92
C ASP A 162 4.15 -0.31 12.10
N ILE A 163 3.57 -1.51 12.10
CA ILE A 163 2.73 -2.04 13.19
C ILE A 163 3.37 -3.27 13.85
N GLY A 164 4.69 -3.44 13.70
CA GLY A 164 5.50 -4.51 14.28
C GLY A 164 5.94 -5.52 13.23
N GLU A 165 5.12 -6.55 12.97
CA GLU A 165 5.50 -7.63 12.05
C GLU A 165 5.26 -7.33 10.57
N ARG A 166 4.56 -6.24 10.27
CA ARG A 166 4.19 -5.85 8.92
C ARG A 166 4.02 -4.35 8.86
N LEU A 167 4.10 -3.84 7.64
CA LEU A 167 3.73 -2.46 7.39
C LEU A 167 2.25 -2.40 7.04
N LEU A 168 1.54 -1.44 7.62
CA LEU A 168 0.15 -1.13 7.29
C LEU A 168 0.13 0.12 6.40
N GLY A 169 -0.51 0.00 5.24
CA GLY A 169 -0.64 1.06 4.25
C GLY A 169 -2.08 1.48 4.02
N GLN A 170 -2.28 2.76 3.74
CA GLN A 170 -3.52 3.31 3.17
C GLN A 170 -3.22 3.90 1.80
N ALA A 171 -4.09 3.61 0.83
CA ALA A 171 -4.01 4.17 -0.52
C ALA A 171 -4.92 5.39 -0.63
N LEU A 172 -4.37 6.53 -1.02
CA LEU A 172 -5.06 7.81 -1.09
C LEU A 172 -5.08 8.33 -2.52
N VAL A 173 -6.23 8.81 -2.97
CA VAL A 173 -6.36 9.50 -4.26
C VAL A 173 -6.80 10.94 -4.01
N THR A 174 -6.14 11.87 -4.68
CA THR A 174 -6.58 13.26 -4.74
C THR A 174 -7.51 13.45 -5.94
N SER A 175 -8.77 13.79 -5.70
CA SER A 175 -9.73 14.08 -6.77
C SER A 175 -10.48 15.37 -6.48
N ARG A 176 -10.46 16.31 -7.43
CA ARG A 176 -11.09 17.65 -7.32
C ARG A 176 -10.70 18.39 -6.03
N GLY A 177 -9.41 18.36 -5.68
CA GLY A 177 -8.89 19.02 -4.47
C GLY A 177 -9.23 18.33 -3.15
N ARG A 178 -9.88 17.15 -3.18
CA ARG A 178 -10.20 16.36 -1.98
C ARG A 178 -9.38 15.08 -1.95
N ILE A 179 -8.80 14.79 -0.81
CA ILE A 179 -8.09 13.54 -0.56
C ILE A 179 -9.09 12.51 -0.07
N ARG A 180 -9.05 11.32 -0.66
CA ARG A 180 -9.92 10.20 -0.27
C ARG A 180 -9.08 8.94 -0.15
N ARG A 181 -9.29 8.20 0.94
CA ARG A 181 -8.81 6.83 1.03
C ARG A 181 -9.61 5.97 0.05
N ILE A 182 -8.91 5.14 -0.71
CA ILE A 182 -9.51 4.17 -1.63
C ILE A 182 -9.30 2.72 -1.18
N GLY A 183 -8.35 2.48 -0.27
CA GLY A 183 -8.17 1.18 0.35
C GLY A 183 -7.09 1.13 1.41
N TRP A 184 -6.99 -0.06 2.00
CA TRP A 184 -6.00 -0.48 2.98
C TRP A 184 -5.24 -1.67 2.42
N PHE A 185 -3.95 -1.74 2.72
CA PHE A 185 -3.10 -2.85 2.32
C PHE A 185 -2.03 -3.12 3.37
N THR A 186 -1.38 -4.27 3.29
CA THR A 186 -0.17 -4.55 4.06
C THR A 186 1.00 -4.82 3.15
N LEU A 187 2.19 -4.44 3.61
CA LEU A 187 3.45 -4.85 3.00
C LEU A 187 4.19 -5.79 3.95
N GLN A 188 4.73 -6.86 3.38
CA GLN A 188 5.62 -7.77 4.08
C GLN A 188 6.88 -7.94 3.25
N GLN A 189 8.04 -7.75 3.88
CA GLN A 189 9.31 -7.95 3.20
C GLN A 189 9.39 -9.41 2.73
N ARG A 190 9.72 -9.59 1.46
CA ARG A 190 9.97 -10.92 0.92
C ARG A 190 11.36 -11.33 1.41
N ALA A 191 11.46 -12.46 2.10
CA ALA A 191 12.76 -13.01 2.47
C ALA A 191 13.62 -13.15 1.21
N ALA A 192 14.88 -12.72 1.30
CA ALA A 192 15.86 -13.04 0.26
C ALA A 192 15.95 -14.58 0.20
N GLY A 193 15.51 -15.14 -0.93
CA GLY A 193 15.61 -16.58 -1.20
C GLY A 193 17.03 -16.96 -1.59
#